data_AF-A0A5K8AAZ0-F1
#
_entry.id   AF-A0A5K8AAZ0-F1
#
_cell.length_a   1.000
_cell.length_b   1.000
_cell.length_c   1.000
_cell.angle_alpha   90.00
_cell.angle_beta   90.00
_cell.angle_gamma   90.00
#
_symmetry.space_group_name_H-M   'P 1'
#
loop_
_entity.id
_entity.type
_entity.pdbx_description
1 polymer ?
#
loop_
_entity_poly.entity_id
_entity_poly.type
_entity_poly.pdbx_seq_one_letter_code
_entity_poly.pdbx_strand_id
1 'polypeptide(L)' 'MGKAAKKGIFLTTSRFSHEAEDYVKGLDAKIILIDGERLAELMVEYNVGVDPVATYEIKKIDSDYFL' A
#
# COMPACT_ATOMS: atom_id res chain seq x y z
N MET A 1 -25.77 4.36 -21.67
CA MET A 1 -25.82 4.35 -20.19
C MET A 1 -24.69 3.46 -19.70
N GLY A 2 -23.67 4.03 -19.05
CA GLY A 2 -22.48 3.29 -18.62
C GLY A 2 -22.85 2.25 -17.57
N LYS A 3 -22.31 1.03 -17.70
CA LYS A 3 -22.44 -0.01 -16.67
C LYS A 3 -21.90 0.56 -15.36
N ALA A 4 -22.74 0.71 -14.34
CA ALA A 4 -22.28 1.07 -13.01
C ALA A 4 -21.23 0.04 -12.58
N ALA A 5 -19.98 0.48 -12.42
CA ALA A 5 -18.89 -0.40 -12.03
C ALA A 5 -19.14 -0.86 -10.59
N LYS A 6 -19.38 -2.17 -10.41
CA LYS A 6 -19.63 -2.77 -9.08
C LYS A 6 -18.37 -2.80 -8.20
N LYS A 7 -17.21 -2.48 -8.76
CA LYS A 7 -15.91 -2.44 -8.07
C LYS A 7 -15.10 -1.25 -8.58
N GLY A 8 -14.43 -0.55 -7.68
CA GLY A 8 -13.57 0.60 -8.02
C GLY A 8 -12.45 0.78 -6.99
N ILE A 9 -11.34 1.36 -7.42
CA ILE A 9 -10.24 1.76 -6.56
C ILE A 9 -9.99 3.25 -6.80
N PHE A 10 -9.93 4.03 -5.73
CA PHE A 10 -9.47 5.42 -5.77
C PHE A 10 -8.14 5.54 -5.05
N LEU A 11 -7.20 6.23 -5.70
CA LEU A 11 -5.85 6.47 -5.22
C LEU A 11 -5.66 7.97 -5.05
N THR A 12 -5.01 8.38 -3.96
CA THR A 12 -4.54 9.76 -3.77
C THR A 12 -3.18 9.75 -3.07
N THR A 13 -2.38 10.79 -3.26
CA THR A 13 -1.15 11.03 -2.51
C THR A 13 -1.40 11.76 -1.18
N SER A 14 -2.63 12.21 -0.94
CA SER A 14 -3.08 12.84 0.31
C SER A 14 -3.88 11.87 1.18
N ARG A 15 -4.63 12.37 2.16
CA ARG A 15 -5.67 11.60 2.87
C ARG A 15 -7.04 11.83 2.24
N PHE A 16 -7.94 10.87 2.42
CA PHE A 16 -9.37 11.08 2.21
C PHE A 16 -9.98 11.81 3.41
N SER A 17 -11.07 12.54 3.20
CA SER A 17 -11.83 13.09 4.32
C SER A 17 -12.70 12.00 4.95
N HIS A 18 -13.11 12.21 6.21
CA HIS A 18 -13.99 11.26 6.90
C HIS A 18 -15.33 11.07 6.16
N GLU A 19 -15.87 12.15 5.59
CA GLU A 19 -17.10 12.12 4.81
C GLU A 19 -16.95 11.28 3.54
N ALA A 20 -15.77 11.29 2.91
CA ALA A 20 -15.50 10.47 1.73
C ALA A 20 -15.43 8.98 2.08
N GLU A 21 -14.80 8.65 3.22
CA GLU A 21 -14.75 7.28 3.74
C GLU A 21 -16.13 6.76 4.12
N ASP A 22 -16.96 7.61 4.74
CA ASP A 22 -18.32 7.23 5.11
C ASP A 22 -19.24 7.11 3.90
N TYR A 23 -19.07 7.99 2.92
CA TYR A 23 -19.83 7.94 1.67
C TYR A 23 -19.65 6.59 0.97
N VAL A 24 -18.42 6.08 0.86
CA VAL A 24 -18.16 4.80 0.18
C VAL A 24 -18.71 3.59 0.92
N LYS A 25 -18.87 3.65 2.25
CA LYS A 25 -19.48 2.56 3.04
C LYS A 25 -20.97 2.38 2.72
N GLY A 26 -21.65 3.44 2.28
CA GLY A 26 -23.07 3.42 1.93
C GLY A 26 -23.38 2.97 0.49
N LEU A 27 -22.37 2.74 -0.35
CA LEU A 27 -22.56 2.35 -1.73
C LEU A 27 -22.76 0.83 -1.86
N ASP A 28 -23.65 0.42 -2.77
CA ASP A 28 -23.79 -0.99 -3.17
C ASP A 28 -22.58 -1.49 -4.00
N ALA A 29 -21.73 -0.55 -4.47
CA ALA A 29 -20.48 -0.86 -5.15
C ALA A 29 -19.33 -1.06 -4.14
N LYS A 30 -18.46 -2.05 -4.40
CA LYS A 30 -17.25 -2.26 -3.61
C LYS A 30 -16.17 -1.27 -4.02
N ILE A 31 -16.08 -0.16 -3.29
CA ILE A 31 -15.04 0.86 -3.49
C ILE A 31 -13.93 0.68 -2.46
N ILE A 32 -12.68 0.63 -2.92
CA ILE A 32 -11.49 0.65 -2.07
C ILE A 32 -10.82 2.02 -2.19
N LEU A 33 -10.55 2.63 -1.04
CA LEU A 33 -9.78 3.87 -0.94
C LEU A 33 -8.35 3.51 -0.54
N ILE A 34 -7.37 4.01 -1.30
CA ILE A 34 -5.94 3.90 -0.99
C ILE A 34 -5.40 5.32 -0.90
N ASP A 35 -5.06 5.75 0.31
CA ASP A 35 -4.51 7.07 0.57
C ASP A 35 -2.97 7.08 0.42
N GLY A 36 -2.36 8.23 0.64
CA GLY A 36 -0.92 8.42 0.43
C GLY A 36 -0.04 7.53 1.31
N GLU A 37 -0.44 7.28 2.56
CA GLU A 37 0.31 6.40 3.47
C GLU A 37 0.24 4.95 2.99
N ARG A 38 -0.96 4.44 2.72
CA ARG A 38 -1.10 3.07 2.22
C ARG A 38 -0.47 2.90 0.85
N LEU A 39 -0.54 3.91 -0.02
CA LEU A 39 0.11 3.91 -1.31
C LEU A 39 1.64 3.81 -1.16
N ALA A 40 2.24 4.59 -0.27
CA ALA A 40 3.68 4.56 -0.01
C ALA A 40 4.14 3.21 0.57
N GLU A 41 3.37 2.61 1.49
CA GLU A 41 3.65 1.25 1.98
C GLU A 41 3.68 0.23 0.84
N LEU A 42 2.67 0.26 -0.03
CA LEU A 42 2.58 -0.63 -1.19
C LEU A 42 3.74 -0.39 -2.17
N MET A 43 4.13 0.86 -2.39
CA MET A 43 5.27 1.22 -3.21
C MET A 43 6.56 0.60 -2.68
N VAL A 44 6.79 0.65 -1.37
CA VAL A 44 7.95 0.02 -0.73
C VAL A 44 7.86 -1.51 -0.79
N GLU A 45 6.70 -2.09 -0.44
CA GLU A 45 6.48 -3.54 -0.43
C GLU A 45 6.73 -4.17 -1.80
N TYR A 46 6.28 -3.52 -2.87
CA TYR A 46 6.39 -4.02 -4.24
C TYR A 46 7.53 -3.39 -5.05
N ASN A 47 8.39 -2.59 -4.42
CA ASN A 47 9.51 -1.88 -5.09
C ASN A 47 9.07 -1.05 -6.30
N VAL A 48 7.97 -0.31 -6.18
CA VAL A 48 7.42 0.55 -7.24
C VAL A 48 7.74 2.01 -6.93
N GLY A 49 8.46 2.69 -7.81
CA GLY A 49 8.74 4.13 -7.68
C GLY A 49 9.65 4.49 -6.51
N VAL A 50 10.42 3.51 -6.01
CA VAL A 50 11.42 3.68 -4.96
C VAL A 50 12.73 3.04 -5.42
N ASP A 51 13.86 3.59 -4.97
CA ASP A 51 15.18 3.03 -5.21
C ASP A 51 15.81 2.58 -3.88
N PRO A 52 16.48 1.42 -3.83
CA PRO A 52 17.19 1.00 -2.63
C PRO A 52 18.37 1.95 -2.38
N VAL A 53 18.41 2.53 -1.18
CA VAL A 53 19.49 3.47 -0.78
C VAL A 53 20.67 2.73 -0.13
N ALA A 54 20.40 1.67 0.63
CA ALA A 54 21.42 0.86 1.29
C ALA A 54 20.91 -0.56 1.58
N THR A 55 21.82 -1.51 1.65
CA THR A 55 21.55 -2.89 2.09
C THR A 55 22.42 -3.21 3.29
N TYR A 56 21.81 -3.73 4.36
CA TYR A 56 22.53 -4.13 5.56
C TYR A 56 22.40 -5.62 5.76
N GLU A 57 23.54 -6.30 5.88
CA GLU A 57 23.61 -7.72 6.21
C GLU A 57 23.87 -7.87 7.71
N ILE A 58 23.02 -8.66 8.38
CA ILE A 58 23.26 -9.07 9.76
C ILE A 58 23.97 -10.42 9.71
N LYS A 59 25.23 -10.46 10.16
CA LYS A 59 26.06 -11.67 10.17
C LYS A 59 26.13 -12.23 11.58
N LYS A 60 26.04 -13.56 11.69
CA LYS A 60 26.26 -14.31 12.93
C LYS A 60 27.54 -15.13 12.77
N ILE A 61 28.33 -15.23 13.83
CA ILE A 61 29.52 -16.10 13.85
C ILE A 61 29.05 -17.56 13.79
N ASP A 62 29.64 -18.32 12.88
CA ASP A 62 29.45 -19.77 12.77
C ASP A 62 30.38 -20.48 13.76
N SER A 63 29.87 -20.87 14.92
CA SER A 63 30.68 -21.52 15.96
C SER A 63 31.19 -22.91 15.55
N ASP A 64 30.47 -23.64 14.69
CA ASP A 64 30.82 -25.02 14.31
C ASP A 64 32.01 -25.06 13.34
N TYR A 65 32.19 -23.99 12.53
CA TYR A 65 33.36 -23.84 11.68
C TYR A 65 34.65 -23.53 12.47
N PHE A 66 34.54 -22.90 13.65
CA PHE A 66 35.69 -22.41 14.44
C PHE A 66 36.05 -23.27 15.67
N LEU A 67 35.45 -24.45 15.84
CA LEU A 67 35.73 -25.45 16.90
C LEU A 67 36.33 -26.73 16.32
#